data_AF-A0ABD5RZT0-F1
#
_entry.id   AF-A0ABD5RZT0-F1
#
_cell.length_a   1.000
_cell.length_b   1.000
_cell.length_c   1.000
_cell.angle_alpha   90.00
_cell.angle_beta   90.00
_cell.angle_gamma   90.00
#
_symmetry.space_group_name_H-M   'P 1'
#
loop_
_entity.id
_entity.type
_entity.pdbx_description
1 polymer ?
#
loop_
_entity_poly.entity_id
_entity_poly.type
_entity_poly.pdbx_seq_one_letter_code
_entity_poly.pdbx_strand_id
1 'polypeptide(L)'
;MERYDLLYRLYDEFDTKALREYQDFVDLFPPVDSRVALDHWQDASDELEARKDEIRDEFAYGGTFAEIAARADREAAFTAQDLYAKYGRAVNALVLDVDETLRSAGGTDNEIPRDALHAMTEFHEAGVPIVVCTGQTLENVKGFAIQGLGSELVHSGDLSIVYEAGTGVFTPGHGAETKQLLYDDLDPEIRAVFDEVRTRVLPDAPDDLRRSVHLQGNEFNVTLKPNFDVGSKRAAEVIDRGLVYLLDLLAEAVGEAAS
;
A
#
# COMPACT_ATOMS: atom_id res chain seq x y z
N MET A 1 -17.47 24.37 24.79
CA MET A 1 -16.53 23.25 25.00
C MET A 1 -15.88 23.00 23.67
N GLU A 2 -14.56 23.15 23.58
CA GLU A 2 -13.86 22.93 22.31
C GLU A 2 -13.83 21.43 22.01
N ARG A 3 -13.67 21.04 20.73
CA ARG A 3 -13.65 19.62 20.34
C ARG A 3 -12.55 18.83 21.07
N TYR A 4 -11.45 19.49 21.44
CA TYR A 4 -10.38 18.91 22.25
C TYR A 4 -10.88 18.48 23.64
N ASP A 5 -11.61 19.35 24.33
CA ASP A 5 -12.14 19.05 25.67
C ASP A 5 -13.06 17.82 25.64
N LEU A 6 -13.85 17.69 24.57
CA LEU A 6 -14.74 16.53 24.38
C LEU A 6 -13.97 15.24 24.13
N LEU A 7 -12.90 15.28 23.33
CA LEU A 7 -12.00 14.13 23.14
C LEU A 7 -11.28 13.76 24.43
N TYR A 8 -10.81 14.74 25.21
CA TYR A 8 -10.23 14.48 26.53
C TYR A 8 -11.22 13.74 27.42
N ARG A 9 -12.44 14.26 27.53
CA ARG A 9 -13.51 13.63 28.31
C ARG A 9 -13.79 12.20 27.85
N LEU A 10 -13.91 11.98 26.54
CA LEU A 10 -14.16 10.66 25.95
C LEU A 10 -13.11 9.63 26.38
N TYR A 11 -11.82 9.96 26.22
CA TYR A 11 -10.74 9.01 26.50
C TYR A 11 -10.40 8.88 27.99
N ASP A 12 -10.81 9.83 28.83
CA ASP A 12 -10.58 9.79 30.28
C ASP A 12 -11.75 9.13 31.04
N GLU A 13 -13.00 9.27 30.58
CA GLU A 13 -14.19 8.75 31.27
C GLU A 13 -14.61 7.34 30.82
N PHE A 14 -14.31 6.94 29.59
CA PHE A 14 -14.75 5.66 29.01
C PHE A 14 -13.59 4.69 28.81
N ASP A 15 -13.86 3.39 28.98
CA ASP A 15 -12.91 2.33 28.62
C ASP A 15 -12.90 2.11 27.09
N THR A 16 -12.32 3.10 26.40
CA THR A 16 -12.17 3.07 24.95
C THR A 16 -11.24 1.94 24.48
N LYS A 17 -10.37 1.43 25.35
CA LYS A 17 -9.48 0.33 25.01
C LYS A 17 -10.27 -0.96 24.83
N ALA A 18 -11.09 -1.33 25.82
CA ALA A 18 -11.97 -2.49 25.70
C ALA A 18 -12.95 -2.32 24.53
N LEU A 19 -13.49 -1.11 24.33
CA LEU A 19 -14.37 -0.82 23.19
C LEU A 19 -13.69 -1.12 21.84
N ARG A 20 -12.43 -0.71 21.63
CA ARG A 20 -11.66 -1.05 20.43
C ARG A 20 -11.42 -2.55 20.31
N GLU A 21 -11.08 -3.23 21.40
CA GLU A 21 -10.88 -4.69 21.39
C GLU A 21 -12.14 -5.44 20.93
N TYR A 22 -13.34 -4.98 21.34
CA TYR A 22 -14.61 -5.50 20.85
C TYR A 22 -14.87 -5.15 19.38
N GLN A 23 -14.60 -3.91 18.97
CA GLN A 23 -14.74 -3.48 17.56
C GLN A 23 -13.87 -4.33 16.64
N ASP A 24 -12.58 -4.45 16.94
CA ASP A 24 -11.62 -5.27 16.18
C ASP A 24 -12.08 -6.73 16.10
N PHE A 25 -12.60 -7.28 17.20
CA PHE A 25 -13.11 -8.65 17.20
C PHE A 25 -14.33 -8.82 16.29
N VAL A 26 -15.29 -7.90 16.35
CA VAL A 26 -16.51 -7.96 15.54
C VAL A 26 -16.21 -7.80 14.05
N ASP A 27 -15.35 -6.85 13.71
CA ASP A 27 -14.99 -6.50 12.33
C ASP A 27 -14.14 -7.57 11.64
N LEU A 28 -13.24 -8.21 12.40
CA LEU A 28 -12.29 -9.20 11.87
C LEU A 28 -12.80 -10.64 12.02
N PHE A 29 -14.02 -10.82 12.55
CA PHE A 29 -14.59 -12.13 12.79
C PHE A 29 -14.75 -12.91 11.48
N PRO A 30 -14.09 -14.07 11.32
CA PRO A 30 -14.17 -14.81 10.08
C PRO A 30 -15.55 -15.46 9.91
N PRO A 31 -16.02 -15.67 8.66
CA PRO A 31 -17.21 -16.47 8.41
C PRO A 31 -16.97 -17.92 8.87
N VAL A 32 -17.73 -18.36 9.87
CA VAL A 32 -17.63 -19.70 10.47
C VAL A 32 -19.00 -20.33 10.65
N ASP A 33 -19.12 -21.64 10.36
CA ASP A 33 -20.35 -22.41 10.55
C ASP A 33 -20.53 -22.94 12.00
N SER A 34 -19.62 -22.57 12.89
CA SER A 34 -19.64 -23.00 14.29
C SER A 34 -20.63 -22.17 15.08
N ARG A 35 -21.71 -22.82 15.57
CA ARG A 35 -22.70 -22.16 16.43
C ARG A 35 -22.10 -21.49 17.65
N VAL A 36 -21.15 -22.15 18.32
CA VAL A 36 -20.46 -21.59 19.50
C VAL A 36 -19.69 -20.32 19.15
N ALA A 37 -19.06 -20.30 17.97
CA ALA A 37 -18.34 -19.11 17.52
C ALA A 37 -19.31 -17.96 17.17
N LEU A 38 -20.45 -18.27 16.55
CA LEU A 38 -21.51 -17.29 16.27
C LEU A 38 -22.13 -16.73 17.55
N ASP A 39 -22.35 -17.56 18.57
CA ASP A 39 -22.87 -17.11 19.87
C ASP A 39 -21.88 -16.15 20.54
N HIS A 40 -20.58 -16.48 20.55
CA HIS A 40 -19.54 -15.58 21.06
C HIS A 40 -19.44 -14.27 20.28
N TRP A 41 -19.65 -14.29 18.97
CA TRP A 41 -19.69 -13.07 18.16
C TRP A 41 -20.91 -12.21 18.48
N GLN A 42 -22.09 -12.82 18.66
CA GLN A 42 -23.29 -12.10 19.06
C GLN A 42 -23.11 -11.42 20.42
N ASP A 43 -22.60 -12.15 21.41
CA ASP A 43 -22.32 -11.59 22.74
C ASP A 43 -21.35 -10.40 22.66
N ALA A 44 -20.29 -10.51 21.85
CA ALA A 44 -19.33 -9.43 21.64
C ALA A 44 -19.94 -8.22 20.91
N SER A 45 -20.79 -8.47 19.91
CA SER A 45 -21.50 -7.43 19.16
C SER A 45 -22.50 -6.68 20.04
N ASP A 46 -23.22 -7.38 20.92
CA ASP A 46 -24.18 -6.78 21.85
C ASP A 46 -23.46 -5.92 22.90
N GLU A 47 -22.34 -6.40 23.43
CA GLU A 47 -21.51 -5.64 24.38
C GLU A 47 -20.85 -4.42 23.73
N LEU A 48 -20.37 -4.56 22.48
CA LEU A 48 -19.85 -3.44 21.68
C LEU A 48 -20.92 -2.34 21.55
N GLU A 49 -22.14 -2.71 21.16
CA GLU A 49 -23.23 -1.76 20.95
C GLU A 49 -23.68 -1.11 22.25
N ALA A 50 -23.79 -1.86 23.34
CA ALA A 50 -24.10 -1.30 24.66
C ALA A 50 -23.09 -0.23 25.10
N ARG A 51 -21.79 -0.48 24.91
CA ARG A 51 -20.74 0.50 25.21
C ARG A 51 -20.78 1.71 24.29
N LYS A 52 -21.10 1.52 23.00
CA LYS A 52 -21.31 2.64 22.08
C LYS A 52 -22.51 3.48 22.50
N ASP A 53 -23.59 2.86 22.97
CA ASP A 53 -24.79 3.55 23.45
C ASP A 53 -24.52 4.42 24.69
N GLU A 54 -23.71 3.94 25.65
CA GLU A 54 -23.27 4.76 26.79
C GLU A 54 -22.58 6.06 26.34
N ILE A 55 -21.72 5.99 25.31
CA ILE A 55 -21.08 7.17 24.73
C ILE A 55 -22.10 8.02 23.95
N ARG A 56 -23.03 7.39 23.22
CA ARG A 56 -24.05 8.10 22.44
C ARG A 56 -24.95 8.98 23.32
N ASP A 57 -25.30 8.49 24.50
CA ASP A 57 -26.18 9.17 25.44
C ASP A 57 -25.50 10.35 26.18
N GLU A 58 -24.19 10.29 26.38
CA GLU A 58 -23.43 11.29 27.15
C GLU A 58 -22.95 12.51 26.34
N PHE A 59 -22.94 12.41 25.00
CA PHE A 59 -22.43 13.45 24.11
C PHE A 59 -23.48 13.91 23.09
N ALA A 60 -23.56 15.23 22.84
CA ALA A 60 -24.48 15.80 21.84
C ALA A 60 -24.24 15.30 20.41
N TYR A 61 -23.00 14.89 20.08
CA TYR A 61 -22.63 14.23 18.82
C TYR A 61 -22.16 12.80 19.09
N GLY A 62 -22.85 12.12 20.01
CA GLY A 62 -22.38 10.88 20.60
C GLY A 62 -22.19 9.73 19.61
N GLY A 63 -22.95 9.69 18.50
CA GLY A 63 -22.69 8.75 17.41
C GLY A 63 -21.27 8.88 16.83
N THR A 64 -20.81 10.11 16.56
CA THR A 64 -19.45 10.34 16.07
C THR A 64 -18.39 9.99 17.10
N PHE A 65 -18.61 10.33 18.38
CA PHE A 65 -17.65 10.01 19.44
C PHE A 65 -17.56 8.51 19.73
N ALA A 66 -18.67 7.78 19.65
CA ALA A 66 -18.69 6.32 19.77
C ALA A 66 -17.87 5.67 18.65
N GLU A 67 -18.03 6.12 17.40
CA GLU A 67 -17.25 5.59 16.28
C GLU A 67 -15.76 5.97 16.37
N ILE A 68 -15.42 7.18 16.85
CA ILE A 68 -14.03 7.57 17.11
C ILE A 68 -13.41 6.69 18.20
N ALA A 69 -14.10 6.52 19.33
CA ALA A 69 -13.60 5.71 20.44
C ALA A 69 -13.40 4.24 20.06
N ALA A 70 -14.25 3.72 19.19
CA ALA A 70 -14.22 2.33 18.72
C ALA A 70 -13.12 2.07 17.67
N ARG A 71 -12.60 3.10 16.98
CA ARG A 71 -11.58 2.93 15.92
C ARG A 71 -10.21 3.53 16.23
N ALA A 72 -10.16 4.57 17.06
CA ALA A 72 -8.95 5.32 17.31
C ALA A 72 -8.59 5.27 18.79
N ASP A 73 -7.31 5.06 19.08
CA ASP A 73 -6.80 5.42 20.39
C ASP A 73 -6.72 6.94 20.56
N ARG A 74 -6.35 7.35 21.77
CA ARG A 74 -6.27 8.76 22.12
C ARG A 74 -5.31 9.51 21.20
N GLU A 75 -4.11 8.98 20.98
CA GLU A 75 -3.09 9.66 20.18
C GLU A 75 -3.54 9.84 18.72
N ALA A 76 -4.11 8.78 18.13
CA ALA A 76 -4.66 8.81 16.78
C ALA A 76 -5.81 9.81 16.64
N ALA A 77 -6.74 9.87 17.60
CA ALA A 77 -7.87 10.79 17.54
C ALA A 77 -7.44 12.27 17.67
N PHE A 78 -6.50 12.58 18.56
CA PHE A 78 -5.94 13.93 18.66
C PHE A 78 -5.16 14.31 17.40
N THR A 79 -4.38 13.39 16.83
CA THR A 79 -3.68 13.59 15.57
C THR A 79 -4.66 13.88 14.42
N ALA A 80 -5.75 13.11 14.32
CA ALA A 80 -6.78 13.34 13.31
C ALA A 80 -7.47 14.70 13.50
N GLN A 81 -7.72 15.11 14.74
CA GLN A 81 -8.29 16.41 15.06
C GLN A 81 -7.33 17.57 14.73
N ASP A 82 -6.03 17.43 14.98
CA ASP A 82 -5.00 18.38 14.57
C ASP A 82 -4.98 18.55 13.03
N LEU A 83 -4.98 17.43 12.30
CA LEU A 83 -5.02 17.42 10.83
C LEU A 83 -6.28 18.11 10.30
N TYR A 84 -7.45 17.77 10.87
CA TYR A 84 -8.71 18.40 10.48
C TYR A 84 -8.72 19.91 10.78
N ALA A 85 -8.23 20.33 11.95
CA ALA A 85 -8.12 21.75 12.30
C ALA A 85 -7.18 22.51 11.35
N LYS A 86 -6.08 21.86 10.92
CA LYS A 86 -5.11 22.45 10.00
C LYS A 86 -5.62 22.58 8.58
N TYR A 87 -6.30 21.55 8.05
CA TYR A 87 -6.66 21.49 6.63
C TYR A 87 -8.14 21.75 6.34
N GLY A 88 -9.03 21.64 7.33
CA GLY A 88 -10.45 21.93 7.20
C GLY A 88 -11.21 21.03 6.21
N ARG A 89 -10.68 19.84 5.90
CA ARG A 89 -11.27 18.91 4.92
C ARG A 89 -11.10 17.45 5.34
N ALA A 90 -12.00 16.60 4.86
CA ALA A 90 -11.89 15.15 4.98
C ALA A 90 -10.78 14.60 4.08
N VAL A 91 -10.33 13.38 4.39
CA VAL A 91 -9.49 12.57 3.50
C VAL A 91 -10.28 12.27 2.24
N ASN A 92 -9.64 12.45 1.08
CA ASN A 92 -10.28 12.29 -0.24
C ASN A 92 -9.55 11.28 -1.14
N ALA A 93 -8.47 10.67 -0.66
CA ALA A 93 -7.76 9.57 -1.28
C ALA A 93 -6.80 8.94 -0.24
N LEU A 94 -6.53 7.65 -0.38
CA LEU A 94 -5.45 6.97 0.33
C LEU A 94 -4.33 6.65 -0.65
N VAL A 95 -3.10 7.07 -0.32
CA VAL A 95 -1.90 6.73 -1.09
C VAL A 95 -1.01 5.87 -0.19
N LEU A 96 -0.84 4.61 -0.57
CA LEU A 96 -0.27 3.58 0.30
C LEU A 96 0.90 2.92 -0.41
N ASP A 97 2.04 2.81 0.26
CA ASP A 97 3.12 1.94 -0.18
C ASP A 97 2.81 0.48 0.17
N VAL A 98 3.47 -0.48 -0.49
CA VAL A 98 3.26 -1.92 -0.24
C VAL A 98 4.21 -2.44 0.82
N ASP A 99 5.52 -2.44 0.52
CA ASP A 99 6.52 -3.07 1.36
C ASP A 99 6.88 -2.17 2.56
N GLU A 100 6.94 -2.73 3.77
CA GLU A 100 7.14 -1.99 5.04
C GLU A 100 6.07 -0.92 5.34
N THR A 101 4.94 -0.95 4.62
CA THR A 101 3.77 -0.09 4.88
C THR A 101 2.51 -0.93 5.03
N LEU A 102 2.10 -1.63 3.98
CA LEU A 102 0.95 -2.52 4.03
C LEU A 102 1.31 -3.92 4.53
N ARG A 103 2.55 -4.36 4.30
CA ARG A 103 3.08 -5.64 4.81
C ARG A 103 4.51 -5.51 5.30
N SER A 104 4.90 -6.42 6.18
CA SER A 104 6.30 -6.57 6.61
C SER A 104 7.08 -7.43 5.61
N ALA A 105 8.17 -6.92 5.03
CA ALA A 105 8.95 -7.64 4.02
C ALA A 105 9.91 -8.69 4.62
N GLY A 106 10.04 -8.73 5.95
CA GLY A 106 10.96 -9.62 6.68
C GLY A 106 10.35 -10.89 7.28
N GLY A 107 9.03 -11.09 7.18
CA GLY A 107 8.32 -12.24 7.75
C GLY A 107 8.13 -13.41 6.78
N THR A 108 7.76 -14.59 7.29
CA THR A 108 7.33 -15.73 6.45
C THR A 108 5.98 -15.50 5.79
N ASP A 109 5.14 -14.63 6.38
CA ASP A 109 3.89 -14.16 5.77
C ASP A 109 4.13 -12.80 5.11
N ASN A 110 4.33 -12.83 3.79
CA ASN A 110 4.37 -11.66 2.90
C ASN A 110 2.95 -11.12 2.59
N GLU A 111 2.03 -11.28 3.54
CA GLU A 111 0.61 -10.94 3.41
C GLU A 111 0.30 -9.61 4.10
N ILE A 112 -0.74 -8.90 3.63
CA ILE A 112 -1.26 -7.73 4.35
C ILE A 112 -2.06 -8.23 5.56
N PRO A 113 -1.83 -7.66 6.76
CA PRO A 113 -2.64 -7.94 7.94
C PRO A 113 -4.15 -7.75 7.71
N ARG A 114 -4.98 -8.59 8.34
CA ARG A 114 -6.44 -8.58 8.11
C ARG A 114 -7.11 -7.27 8.51
N ASP A 115 -6.64 -6.65 9.58
CA ASP A 115 -7.06 -5.32 10.04
C ASP A 115 -6.79 -4.23 8.99
N ALA A 116 -5.61 -4.26 8.36
CA ALA A 116 -5.31 -3.34 7.26
C ALA A 116 -6.21 -3.58 6.03
N LEU A 117 -6.46 -4.85 5.67
CA LEU A 117 -7.39 -5.19 4.58
C LEU A 117 -8.83 -4.73 4.88
N HIS A 118 -9.28 -4.92 6.12
CA HIS A 118 -10.60 -4.47 6.57
C HIS A 118 -10.73 -2.95 6.46
N ALA A 119 -9.76 -2.19 6.99
CA ALA A 119 -9.76 -0.74 6.91
C ALA A 119 -9.75 -0.24 5.45
N MET A 120 -8.94 -0.85 4.58
CA MET A 120 -8.93 -0.52 3.15
C MET A 120 -10.30 -0.75 2.50
N THR A 121 -10.98 -1.82 2.88
CA THR A 121 -12.33 -2.13 2.39
C THR A 121 -13.33 -1.08 2.86
N GLU A 122 -13.33 -0.71 4.15
CA GLU A 122 -14.21 0.35 4.68
C GLU A 122 -14.02 1.68 3.95
N PHE A 123 -12.76 2.07 3.67
CA PHE A 123 -12.48 3.30 2.93
C PHE A 123 -12.96 3.23 1.47
N HIS A 124 -12.79 2.08 0.81
CA HIS A 124 -13.29 1.86 -0.55
C HIS A 124 -14.81 1.94 -0.60
N GLU A 125 -15.51 1.29 0.33
CA GLU A 125 -16.98 1.32 0.44
C GLU A 125 -17.50 2.73 0.77
N ALA A 126 -16.72 3.52 1.51
CA ALA A 126 -16.99 4.95 1.75
C ALA A 126 -16.72 5.85 0.53
N GLY A 127 -16.27 5.28 -0.60
CA GLY A 127 -15.98 6.00 -1.84
C GLY A 127 -14.66 6.78 -1.81
N VAL A 128 -13.73 6.42 -0.92
CA VAL A 128 -12.38 7.01 -0.88
C VAL A 128 -11.49 6.24 -1.87
N PRO A 129 -10.97 6.88 -2.93
CA PRO A 129 -10.08 6.24 -3.87
C PRO A 129 -8.80 5.74 -3.20
N ILE A 130 -8.33 4.57 -3.62
CA ILE A 130 -7.11 3.94 -3.11
C ILE A 130 -6.06 3.91 -4.20
N VAL A 131 -4.88 4.43 -3.90
CA VAL A 131 -3.72 4.42 -4.78
C VAL A 131 -2.61 3.63 -4.09
N VAL A 132 -2.26 2.48 -4.66
CA VAL A 132 -1.13 1.66 -4.20
C VAL A 132 0.11 2.07 -4.99
N CYS A 133 1.10 2.63 -4.32
CA CYS A 133 2.41 2.98 -4.88
C CYS A 133 3.42 1.90 -4.52
N THR A 134 4.30 1.52 -5.45
CA THR A 134 5.27 0.46 -5.18
C THR A 134 6.41 0.45 -6.18
N GLY A 135 7.58 -0.02 -5.74
CA GLY A 135 8.70 -0.34 -6.63
C GLY A 135 8.56 -1.68 -7.36
N GLN A 136 7.55 -2.48 -7.04
CA GLN A 136 7.33 -3.79 -7.64
C GLN A 136 6.65 -3.70 -9.01
N THR A 137 6.69 -4.80 -9.77
CA THR A 137 6.03 -4.90 -11.08
C THR A 137 4.52 -4.95 -10.93
N LEU A 138 3.80 -4.56 -11.98
CA LEU A 138 2.34 -4.60 -12.00
C LEU A 138 1.80 -6.01 -11.70
N GLU A 139 2.38 -7.04 -12.31
CA GLU A 139 1.92 -8.43 -12.17
C GLU A 139 2.03 -8.91 -10.72
N ASN A 140 3.14 -8.59 -10.05
CA ASN A 140 3.36 -8.96 -8.66
C ASN A 140 2.35 -8.28 -7.73
N VAL A 141 2.18 -6.97 -7.90
CA VAL A 141 1.34 -6.15 -7.01
C VAL A 141 -0.13 -6.43 -7.27
N LYS A 142 -0.52 -6.63 -8.53
CA LYS A 142 -1.88 -7.02 -8.90
C LYS A 142 -2.23 -8.40 -8.36
N GLY A 143 -1.33 -9.38 -8.49
CA GLY A 143 -1.54 -10.72 -7.93
C GLY A 143 -1.73 -10.67 -6.41
N PHE A 144 -0.85 -9.93 -5.74
CA PHE A 144 -0.92 -9.68 -4.32
C PHE A 144 -2.22 -8.95 -3.90
N ALA A 145 -2.61 -7.88 -4.61
CA ALA A 145 -3.81 -7.10 -4.31
C ALA A 145 -5.08 -7.92 -4.51
N ILE A 146 -5.15 -8.77 -5.54
CA ILE A 146 -6.29 -9.68 -5.76
C ILE A 146 -6.38 -10.72 -4.64
N GLN A 147 -5.24 -11.24 -4.17
CA GLN A 147 -5.19 -12.19 -3.05
C GLN A 147 -5.63 -11.57 -1.72
N GLY A 148 -5.20 -10.33 -1.43
CA GLY A 148 -5.53 -9.63 -0.19
C GLY A 148 -6.90 -8.95 -0.21
N LEU A 149 -7.14 -8.07 -1.18
CA LEU A 149 -8.33 -7.20 -1.25
C LEU A 149 -9.49 -7.83 -2.04
N GLY A 150 -9.25 -8.97 -2.68
CA GLY A 150 -10.23 -9.60 -3.56
C GLY A 150 -10.29 -8.99 -4.95
N SER A 151 -10.78 -9.78 -5.90
CA SER A 151 -10.84 -9.37 -7.31
C SER A 151 -11.83 -8.23 -7.57
N GLU A 152 -12.89 -8.12 -6.77
CA GLU A 152 -13.92 -7.09 -6.94
C GLU A 152 -13.38 -5.69 -6.67
N LEU A 153 -12.74 -5.49 -5.52
CA LEU A 153 -12.15 -4.21 -5.14
C LEU A 153 -11.07 -3.78 -6.13
N VAL A 154 -10.16 -4.70 -6.50
CA VAL A 154 -9.10 -4.40 -7.49
C VAL A 154 -9.70 -3.95 -8.82
N HIS A 155 -10.80 -4.54 -9.27
CA HIS A 155 -11.43 -4.20 -10.55
C HIS A 155 -12.58 -3.19 -10.43
N SER A 156 -12.71 -2.52 -9.29
CA SER A 156 -13.78 -1.54 -9.03
C SER A 156 -13.67 -0.27 -9.90
N GLY A 157 -12.45 0.09 -10.31
CA GLY A 157 -12.14 1.35 -10.98
C GLY A 157 -11.81 2.51 -10.05
N ASP A 158 -11.94 2.31 -8.74
CA ASP A 158 -11.58 3.27 -7.68
C ASP A 158 -10.29 2.87 -6.94
N LEU A 159 -9.64 1.79 -7.39
CA LEU A 159 -8.30 1.40 -7.00
C LEU A 159 -7.33 1.58 -8.17
N SER A 160 -6.23 2.29 -7.92
CA SER A 160 -5.12 2.47 -8.87
C SER A 160 -3.83 1.88 -8.31
N ILE A 161 -3.00 1.31 -9.17
CA ILE A 161 -1.67 0.79 -8.82
C ILE A 161 -0.63 1.59 -9.61
N VAL A 162 0.17 2.37 -8.90
CA VAL A 162 1.38 3.02 -9.42
C VAL A 162 2.54 2.07 -9.18
N TYR A 163 2.97 1.39 -10.24
CA TYR A 163 3.99 0.34 -10.15
C TYR A 163 5.36 0.87 -10.57
N GLU A 164 6.40 0.11 -10.19
CA GLU A 164 7.78 0.36 -10.60
C GLU A 164 8.25 1.79 -10.34
N ALA A 165 7.97 2.27 -9.13
CA ALA A 165 8.35 3.60 -8.65
C ALA A 165 7.83 4.74 -9.53
N GLY A 166 6.61 4.60 -10.08
CA GLY A 166 5.99 5.62 -10.91
C GLY A 166 6.30 5.49 -12.39
N THR A 167 6.70 4.31 -12.85
CA THR A 167 6.90 4.02 -14.27
C THR A 167 5.57 3.89 -15.01
N GLY A 168 4.56 3.33 -14.35
CA GLY A 168 3.23 3.21 -14.93
C GLY A 168 2.14 3.19 -13.88
N VAL A 169 0.92 3.41 -14.36
CA VAL A 169 -0.31 3.38 -13.58
C VAL A 169 -1.25 2.36 -14.19
N PHE A 170 -1.86 1.58 -13.33
CA PHE A 170 -2.91 0.64 -13.67
C PHE A 170 -4.19 0.98 -12.91
N THR A 171 -5.26 1.32 -13.62
CA THR A 171 -6.57 1.62 -13.05
C THR A 171 -7.64 0.82 -13.80
N PRO A 172 -8.07 -0.33 -13.28
CA PRO A 172 -9.05 -1.21 -13.94
C PRO A 172 -10.36 -0.54 -14.33
N GLY A 173 -10.94 -0.92 -15.46
CA GLY A 173 -12.25 -0.40 -15.87
C GLY A 173 -12.22 0.91 -16.66
N HIS A 174 -11.03 1.50 -16.86
CA HIS A 174 -10.84 2.74 -17.63
C HIS A 174 -10.54 2.49 -19.12
N GLY A 175 -10.88 1.31 -19.65
CA GLY A 175 -10.74 1.01 -21.08
C GLY A 175 -9.30 1.13 -21.58
N ALA A 176 -9.07 1.96 -22.59
CA ALA A 176 -7.72 2.22 -23.13
C ALA A 176 -6.78 2.88 -22.11
N GLU A 177 -7.33 3.57 -21.11
CA GLU A 177 -6.60 4.24 -20.04
C GLU A 177 -6.31 3.30 -18.86
N THR A 178 -6.71 2.02 -18.94
CA THR A 178 -6.51 1.04 -17.87
C THR A 178 -5.04 0.85 -17.50
N LYS A 179 -4.15 0.95 -18.49
CA LYS A 179 -2.70 0.89 -18.29
C LYS A 179 -2.09 2.08 -19.00
N GLN A 180 -1.43 2.95 -18.24
CA GLN A 180 -0.71 4.10 -18.79
C GLN A 180 0.73 4.08 -18.30
N LEU A 181 1.66 4.33 -19.21
CA LEU A 181 3.06 4.52 -18.85
C LEU A 181 3.26 6.00 -18.61
N LEU A 182 3.71 6.36 -17.41
CA LEU A 182 3.87 7.76 -17.03
C LEU A 182 5.02 8.44 -17.79
N TYR A 183 5.84 7.66 -18.48
CA TYR A 183 6.94 8.13 -19.29
C TYR A 183 6.62 8.19 -20.80
N ASP A 184 5.41 7.80 -21.24
CA ASP A 184 5.07 7.77 -22.68
C ASP A 184 5.12 9.16 -23.32
N ASP A 185 4.83 10.20 -22.54
CA ASP A 185 4.89 11.60 -22.97
C ASP A 185 6.29 12.21 -22.83
N LEU A 186 7.29 11.46 -22.39
CA LEU A 186 8.68 11.93 -22.44
C LEU A 186 9.14 12.09 -23.89
N ASP A 187 10.06 13.03 -24.07
CA ASP A 187 10.68 13.31 -25.36
C ASP A 187 11.19 12.00 -25.99
N PRO A 188 10.92 11.76 -27.31
CA PRO A 188 11.31 10.53 -27.97
C PRO A 188 12.79 10.17 -27.81
N GLU A 189 13.66 11.17 -27.72
CA GLU A 189 15.09 11.03 -27.47
C GLU A 189 15.38 10.35 -26.12
N ILE A 190 14.65 10.72 -25.06
CA ILE A 190 14.80 10.09 -23.73
C ILE A 190 14.37 8.63 -23.80
N ARG A 191 13.24 8.33 -24.44
CA ARG A 191 12.76 6.95 -24.58
C ARG A 191 13.73 6.07 -25.39
N ALA A 192 14.32 6.61 -26.45
CA ALA A 192 15.31 5.91 -27.27
C ALA A 192 16.56 5.50 -26.47
N VAL A 193 17.02 6.32 -25.52
CA VAL A 193 18.14 5.98 -24.64
C VAL A 193 17.86 4.70 -23.85
N PHE A 194 16.67 4.57 -23.26
CA PHE A 194 16.31 3.38 -22.47
C PHE A 194 16.17 2.12 -23.34
N ASP A 195 15.62 2.26 -24.56
CA ASP A 195 15.53 1.16 -25.53
C ASP A 195 16.92 0.66 -25.96
N GLU A 196 17.86 1.58 -26.15
CA GLU A 196 19.24 1.26 -26.52
C GLU A 196 19.97 0.53 -25.38
N VAL A 197 19.90 1.09 -24.15
CA VAL A 197 20.46 0.44 -22.95
C VAL A 197 19.90 -0.97 -22.80
N ARG A 198 18.58 -1.15 -22.96
CA ARG A 198 17.95 -2.48 -22.81
C ARG A 198 18.41 -3.47 -23.88
N THR A 199 18.58 -3.02 -25.11
CA THR A 199 19.02 -3.89 -26.21
C THR A 199 20.46 -4.36 -26.00
N ARG A 200 21.31 -3.51 -25.40
CA ARG A 200 22.74 -3.77 -25.20
C ARG A 200 23.10 -4.40 -23.85
N VAL A 201 22.25 -4.24 -22.83
CA VAL A 201 22.60 -4.60 -21.44
C VAL A 201 23.10 -6.03 -21.25
N LEU A 202 22.53 -7.03 -21.93
CA LEU A 202 23.04 -8.42 -21.86
C LEU A 202 24.05 -8.76 -22.97
N PRO A 203 23.84 -8.36 -24.24
CA PRO A 203 24.81 -8.63 -25.30
C PRO A 203 26.21 -8.07 -25.03
N ASP A 204 26.30 -6.86 -24.47
CA ASP A 204 27.56 -6.14 -24.27
C ASP A 204 28.17 -6.38 -22.88
N ALA A 205 27.45 -7.08 -22.01
CA ALA A 205 27.92 -7.36 -20.66
C ALA A 205 29.19 -8.22 -20.69
N PRO A 206 30.20 -7.89 -19.86
CA PRO A 206 31.37 -8.75 -19.66
C PRO A 206 30.96 -10.19 -19.34
N ASP A 207 31.68 -11.16 -19.90
CA ASP A 207 31.33 -12.59 -19.83
C ASP A 207 31.06 -13.10 -18.41
N ASP A 208 31.84 -12.63 -17.44
CA ASP A 208 31.74 -13.03 -16.05
C ASP A 208 30.57 -12.36 -15.32
N LEU A 209 30.27 -11.10 -15.65
CA LEU A 209 29.07 -10.40 -15.16
C LEU A 209 27.81 -11.04 -15.74
N ARG A 210 27.77 -11.26 -17.06
CA ARG A 210 26.64 -11.84 -17.79
C ARG A 210 26.20 -13.20 -17.25
N ARG A 211 27.14 -14.01 -16.76
CA ARG A 211 26.85 -15.32 -16.14
C ARG A 211 26.41 -15.23 -14.67
N SER A 212 26.63 -14.07 -14.05
CA SER A 212 26.42 -13.83 -12.62
C SER A 212 25.13 -13.06 -12.33
N VAL A 213 24.44 -12.58 -13.37
CA VAL A 213 23.22 -11.79 -13.25
C VAL A 213 22.11 -12.35 -14.13
N HIS A 214 20.87 -11.95 -13.83
CA HIS A 214 19.79 -11.99 -14.79
C HIS A 214 19.24 -10.58 -14.99
N LEU A 215 18.85 -10.27 -16.23
CA LEU A 215 18.12 -9.05 -16.51
C LEU A 215 16.69 -9.21 -16.03
N GLN A 216 16.28 -8.36 -15.11
CA GLN A 216 14.88 -8.10 -14.84
C GLN A 216 14.55 -6.77 -15.50
N GLY A 217 13.89 -6.85 -16.65
CA GLY A 217 13.48 -5.68 -17.42
C GLY A 217 11.96 -5.57 -17.44
N ASN A 218 11.46 -4.38 -17.13
CA ASN A 218 10.11 -3.95 -17.49
C ASN A 218 10.21 -2.57 -18.13
N GLU A 219 9.33 -2.26 -19.06
CA GLU A 219 8.98 -0.92 -19.58
C GLU A 219 10.05 0.19 -19.41
N PHE A 220 10.29 0.80 -18.25
CA PHE A 220 11.32 1.85 -18.06
C PHE A 220 12.50 1.50 -17.13
N ASN A 221 12.46 0.37 -16.44
CA ASN A 221 13.52 -0.04 -15.52
C ASN A 221 14.43 -1.12 -16.14
N VAL A 222 15.74 -0.97 -15.91
CA VAL A 222 16.76 -1.96 -16.27
C VAL A 222 17.47 -2.39 -14.98
N THR A 223 17.16 -3.59 -14.51
CA THR A 223 17.74 -4.12 -13.27
C THR A 223 18.57 -5.36 -13.55
N LEU A 224 19.81 -5.38 -13.06
CA LEU A 224 20.64 -6.58 -13.01
C LEU A 224 20.58 -7.18 -11.61
N LYS A 225 19.99 -8.38 -11.50
CA LYS A 225 19.90 -9.09 -10.23
C LYS A 225 21.00 -10.14 -10.11
N PRO A 226 21.76 -10.17 -8.99
CA PRO A 226 22.80 -11.17 -8.80
C PRO A 226 22.20 -12.57 -8.62
N ASN A 227 22.84 -13.57 -9.20
CA ASN A 227 22.50 -14.98 -9.03
C ASN A 227 23.27 -15.60 -7.84
N PHE A 228 23.25 -14.92 -6.69
CA PHE A 228 23.92 -15.32 -5.46
C PHE A 228 23.01 -15.09 -4.26
N ASP A 229 23.26 -15.80 -3.16
CA ASP A 229 22.47 -15.69 -1.93
C ASP A 229 22.44 -14.24 -1.42
N VAL A 230 21.25 -13.82 -0.95
CA VAL A 230 21.02 -12.50 -0.38
C VAL A 230 21.97 -12.27 0.80
N GLY A 231 22.63 -11.12 0.82
CA GLY A 231 23.59 -10.75 1.87
C GLY A 231 24.98 -11.39 1.73
N SER A 232 25.22 -12.23 0.71
CA SER A 232 26.55 -12.78 0.47
C SER A 232 27.53 -11.71 -0.06
N LYS A 233 28.81 -11.84 0.30
CA LYS A 233 29.88 -10.97 -0.25
C LYS A 233 29.91 -11.01 -1.78
N ARG A 234 29.62 -12.17 -2.36
CA ARG A 234 29.65 -12.36 -3.81
C ARG A 234 28.49 -11.64 -4.49
N ALA A 235 27.31 -11.62 -3.89
CA ALA A 235 26.19 -10.81 -4.37
C ALA A 235 26.57 -9.32 -4.37
N ALA A 236 27.17 -8.81 -3.28
CA ALA A 236 27.60 -7.42 -3.19
C ALA A 236 28.62 -7.04 -4.28
N GLU A 237 29.66 -7.86 -4.50
CA GLU A 237 30.66 -7.63 -5.56
C GLU A 237 30.03 -7.57 -6.97
N VAL A 238 29.02 -8.42 -7.23
CA VAL A 238 28.32 -8.45 -8.52
C VAL A 238 27.40 -7.25 -8.68
N ILE A 239 26.73 -6.80 -7.60
CA ILE A 239 25.91 -5.59 -7.60
C ILE A 239 26.76 -4.36 -7.94
N ASP A 240 27.90 -4.18 -7.27
CA ASP A 240 28.78 -3.03 -7.48
C ASP A 240 29.26 -2.96 -8.94
N ARG A 241 29.66 -4.11 -9.50
CA ARG A 241 30.10 -4.20 -10.89
C ARG A 241 28.97 -4.00 -11.88
N GLY A 242 27.80 -4.57 -11.60
CA GLY A 242 26.60 -4.40 -12.42
C GLY A 242 26.17 -2.94 -12.48
N LEU A 243 26.25 -2.22 -11.36
CA LEU A 243 25.93 -0.79 -11.30
C LEU A 243 26.88 0.04 -12.16
N VAL A 244 28.20 -0.16 -12.04
CA VAL A 244 29.19 0.56 -12.87
C VAL A 244 28.91 0.30 -14.36
N TYR A 245 28.72 -0.96 -14.74
CA TYR A 245 28.42 -1.34 -16.12
C TYR A 245 27.14 -0.67 -16.65
N LEU A 246 26.06 -0.65 -15.85
CA LEU A 246 24.81 0.01 -16.24
C LEU A 246 24.98 1.52 -16.44
N LEU A 247 25.79 2.18 -15.58
CA LEU A 247 26.07 3.62 -15.70
C LEU A 247 26.90 3.93 -16.94
N ASP A 248 27.91 3.11 -17.24
CA ASP A 248 28.74 3.26 -18.45
C ASP A 248 27.87 3.09 -19.71
N LEU A 249 27.04 2.04 -19.75
CA LEU A 249 26.15 1.79 -20.88
C LEU A 249 25.11 2.90 -21.07
N LEU A 250 24.57 3.43 -19.97
CA LEU A 250 23.66 4.58 -20.01
C LEU A 250 24.37 5.82 -20.57
N ALA A 251 25.61 6.10 -20.12
CA ALA A 251 26.37 7.24 -20.59
C ALA A 251 26.65 7.16 -22.10
N GLU A 252 26.97 5.97 -22.62
CA GLU A 252 27.14 5.72 -24.05
C GLU A 252 25.84 5.98 -24.82
N ALA A 253 24.72 5.41 -24.38
CA ALA A 253 23.42 5.59 -25.03
C ALA A 253 22.96 7.07 -25.05
N VAL A 254 23.18 7.81 -23.95
CA VAL A 254 22.90 9.25 -23.89
C VAL A 254 23.81 10.03 -24.85
N GLY A 255 25.09 9.67 -24.94
CA GLY A 255 26.03 10.31 -25.85
C GLY A 255 25.65 10.12 -27.32
N GLU A 256 25.15 8.93 -27.68
CA GLU A 256 24.64 8.62 -29.02
C GLU A 256 23.35 9.38 -29.34
N ALA A 257 22.42 9.48 -28.39
CA ALA A 257 21.15 10.20 -28.59
C ALA A 257 21.32 11.72 -28.71
N ALA A 258 22.36 12.30 -28.10
CA ALA A 258 22.64 13.74 -28.12
C ALA A 258 23.48 14.21 -29.33
N SER A 259 23.91 13.29 -30.20
CA SER A 259 24.80 13.54 -31.35
C SER A 259 24.05 13.67 -32.67
#